data_AF-A0A167B3A5-F1
#
_entry.id   AF-A0A167B3A5-F1
#
_cell.length_a   1.000
_cell.length_b   1.000
_cell.length_c   1.000
_cell.angle_alpha   90.00
_cell.angle_beta   90.00
_cell.angle_gamma   90.00
#
_symmetry.space_group_name_H-M   'P 1'
#
loop_
_entity.id
_entity.type
_entity.pdbx_description
1 polymer ?
#
loop_
_entity_poly.entity_id
_entity_poly.type
_entity_poly.pdbx_seq_one_letter_code
_entity_poly.pdbx_strand_id
1 'polypeptide(L)' 'MSTSRRQGLATRAIHGVSGRDPQGSPHTPIYNTTTFGFDSTADLLDVVDGHKPGSLYTRYGVNYPRLKAGACESRLG' A
#
# COMPACT_ATOMS: atom_id res chain seq x y z
N MET A 1 2.38 -5.30 -13.77
CA MET A 1 1.63 -6.54 -14.07
C MET A 1 0.19 -6.17 -14.36
N SER A 2 -0.36 -6.71 -15.44
CA SER A 2 -1.64 -6.29 -16.03
C SER A 2 -2.84 -6.66 -15.14
N THR A 3 -3.57 -5.67 -14.62
CA THR A 3 -4.86 -5.80 -13.92
C THR A 3 -6.03 -6.04 -14.89
N SER A 4 -5.75 -6.77 -15.96
CA SER A 4 -6.70 -7.05 -17.03
C SER A 4 -7.88 -7.85 -16.49
N ARG A 5 -9.12 -7.36 -16.71
CA ARG A 5 -10.38 -8.04 -16.41
C ARG A 5 -10.51 -9.41 -17.10
N ARG A 6 -9.60 -9.73 -18.05
CA ARG A 6 -9.50 -11.03 -18.72
C ARG A 6 -9.01 -12.17 -17.81
N GLN A 7 -8.40 -11.87 -16.65
CA GLN A 7 -7.98 -12.90 -15.70
C GLN A 7 -9.11 -13.28 -14.73
N GLY A 8 -9.25 -14.58 -14.48
CA GLY A 8 -10.23 -15.14 -13.55
C GLY A 8 -10.05 -14.63 -12.11
N LEU A 9 -11.10 -14.76 -11.30
CA LEU A 9 -11.11 -14.30 -9.90
C LEU A 9 -9.97 -14.92 -9.06
N ALA A 10 -9.73 -16.23 -9.21
CA ALA A 10 -8.67 -16.93 -8.48
C ALA A 10 -7.27 -16.35 -8.76
N THR A 11 -6.96 -16.09 -10.03
CA THR A 11 -5.68 -15.47 -10.44
C THR A 11 -5.53 -14.07 -9.86
N ARG A 12 -6.62 -13.27 -9.88
CA ARG A 12 -6.60 -11.92 -9.32
C ARG A 12 -6.52 -11.91 -7.79
N ALA A 13 -7.05 -12.92 -7.11
CA ALA A 13 -6.95 -13.05 -5.66
C ALA A 13 -5.49 -13.30 -5.23
N ILE A 14 -4.77 -14.17 -5.95
CA ILE A 14 -3.39 -14.54 -5.62
C ILE A 14 -2.38 -13.49 -6.12
N HIS A 15 -2.57 -12.96 -7.33
CA HIS A 15 -1.58 -12.10 -8.00
C HIS A 15 -2.01 -10.64 -8.15
N GLY A 16 -3.19 -10.27 -7.65
CA GLY A 16 -3.70 -8.89 -7.75
C GLY A 16 -3.01 -7.90 -6.82
N VAL A 17 -2.27 -8.39 -5.82
CA VAL A 17 -1.42 -7.54 -4.98
C VAL A 17 -0.16 -7.24 -5.79
N SER A 18 -0.06 -6.00 -6.27
CA SER A 18 1.05 -5.55 -7.12
C SER A 18 1.74 -4.36 -6.45
N GLY A 19 2.69 -4.66 -5.59
CA GLY A 19 3.62 -3.67 -5.06
C GLY A 19 4.85 -4.42 -4.60
N ARG A 20 5.95 -4.20 -5.31
CA ARG A 20 7.26 -4.65 -4.87
C ARG A 20 7.76 -3.62 -3.88
N ASP A 21 8.29 -4.11 -2.77
CA ASP A 21 9.11 -3.30 -1.88
C ASP A 21 10.38 -2.85 -2.63
N PRO A 22 11.13 -1.88 -2.10
CA PRO A 22 12.38 -1.43 -2.72
C PRO A 22 13.38 -2.56 -2.96
N GLN A 23 13.32 -3.63 -2.18
CA GLN A 23 14.18 -4.82 -2.29
C GLN A 23 13.67 -5.83 -3.33
N GLY A 24 12.47 -5.65 -3.89
CA GLY A 24 11.96 -6.46 -4.99
C GLY A 24 11.44 -7.84 -4.59
N SER A 25 11.14 -8.06 -3.31
CA SER A 25 10.59 -9.30 -2.78
C SER A 25 9.28 -9.67 -3.51
N PRO A 26 9.12 -10.94 -3.93
CA PRO A 26 7.83 -11.45 -4.40
C PRO A 26 6.78 -11.51 -3.29
N HIS A 27 7.21 -11.66 -2.03
CA HIS A 27 6.34 -11.68 -0.86
C HIS A 27 6.10 -10.27 -0.34
N THR A 28 4.87 -10.01 0.12
CA THR A 28 4.54 -8.75 0.80
C THR A 28 5.32 -8.68 2.12
N PRO A 29 6.11 -7.62 2.36
CA PRO A 29 6.88 -7.47 3.58
C PRO A 29 5.95 -7.27 4.80
N ILE A 30 6.38 -7.80 5.95
CA ILE A 30 5.73 -7.60 7.24
C ILE A 30 6.48 -6.51 7.99
N TYR A 31 5.85 -5.35 8.17
CA TYR A 31 6.42 -4.23 8.93
C TYR A 31 5.96 -4.29 10.39
N ASN A 32 6.76 -4.91 11.25
CA ASN A 32 6.49 -4.98 12.69
C ASN A 32 6.94 -3.68 13.40
N THR A 33 6.38 -2.55 12.98
CA THR A 33 6.62 -1.23 13.56
C THR A 33 5.29 -0.54 13.84
N THR A 34 5.32 0.44 14.73
CA THR A 34 4.17 1.29 15.00
C THR A 34 4.26 2.64 14.30
N THR A 35 5.47 3.16 14.06
CA THR A 35 5.74 4.49 13.48
C THR A 35 6.66 4.39 12.26
N PHE A 36 6.66 5.45 11.44
CA PHE A 36 7.47 5.57 10.22
C PHE A 36 8.31 6.86 10.25
N GLY A 37 9.51 6.80 9.69
CA GLY A 37 10.39 7.97 9.56
C GLY A 37 10.01 8.84 8.37
N PHE A 38 10.25 10.14 8.50
CA PHE A 38 10.12 11.14 7.44
C PHE A 38 11.47 11.79 7.19
N ASP A 39 11.78 12.11 5.92
CA ASP A 39 13.04 12.76 5.55
C ASP A 39 13.10 14.22 6.05
N SER A 40 11.94 14.86 6.19
CA SER A 40 11.82 16.22 6.71
C SER A 40 10.51 16.44 7.48
N THR A 41 10.47 17.46 8.33
CA THR A 41 9.25 17.89 9.01
C THR A 41 8.19 18.39 8.02
N ALA A 42 8.60 18.96 6.89
CA ALA A 42 7.68 19.40 5.84
C ALA A 42 6.94 18.21 5.22
N ASP A 43 7.64 17.09 4.97
CA ASP A 43 7.02 15.86 4.46
C ASP A 43 6.05 15.23 5.47
N LEU A 44 6.33 15.35 6.78
CA LEU A 44 5.39 14.93 7.81
C LEU A 44 4.11 15.76 7.76
N LEU A 45 4.21 17.09 7.62
CA LEU A 45 3.05 17.98 7.54
C LEU A 45 2.20 17.67 6.31
N ASP A 46 2.82 17.49 5.15
CA ASP A 46 2.10 17.14 3.93
C ASP A 46 1.28 15.84 4.05
N VAL A 47 1.75 14.87 4.83
CA VAL A 47 1.02 13.62 5.07
C VAL A 47 -0.08 13.80 6.11
N VAL A 48 0.16 14.59 7.15
CA VAL A 48 -0.85 14.90 8.19
C VAL A 48 -2.01 15.71 7.60
N ASP A 49 -1.72 16.69 6.75
CA ASP A 49 -2.72 17.54 6.09
C ASP A 49 -3.39 16.85 4.88
N GLY A 50 -2.95 15.63 4.54
CA GLY A 50 -3.52 14.84 3.44
C GLY A 50 -3.12 15.31 2.05
N HIS A 51 -2.15 16.22 1.92
CA HIS A 51 -1.58 16.64 0.64
C HIS A 51 -0.80 15.51 -0.05
N LYS A 52 -0.17 14.62 0.73
CA LYS A 52 0.55 13.44 0.23
C LYS A 52 0.08 12.16 0.92
N PRO A 53 -0.03 11.03 0.21
CA PRO A 53 -0.25 9.73 0.85
C PRO A 53 1.01 9.29 1.60
N GLY A 54 0.85 8.86 2.85
CA GLY A 54 1.94 8.32 3.65
C GLY A 54 1.44 7.53 4.85
N SER A 55 2.34 6.75 5.45
CA SER A 55 2.06 5.99 6.67
C SER A 55 2.57 6.78 7.87
N LEU A 56 1.67 7.12 8.80
CA LEU A 56 2.01 7.85 10.03
C LEU A 56 2.19 6.88 11.20
N TYR A 57 1.10 6.17 11.51
CA TYR A 57 0.99 5.31 12.67
C TYR A 57 0.07 4.13 12.35
N THR A 58 0.52 2.91 12.60
CA THR A 58 -0.19 1.69 12.14
C THR A 58 -1.60 1.55 12.68
N ARG A 59 -1.93 2.20 13.81
CA ARG A 59 -3.31 2.28 14.34
C ARG A 59 -4.29 2.91 13.34
N TYR A 60 -3.86 3.90 12.57
CA TYR A 60 -4.72 4.59 11.60
C TYR A 60 -4.71 3.93 10.22
N GLY A 61 -4.08 2.76 10.11
CA GLY A 61 -3.82 2.10 8.85
C GLY A 61 -2.51 2.56 8.20
N VAL A 62 -2.03 1.75 7.27
CA VAL A 62 -0.82 2.00 6.49
C VAL A 62 -1.22 2.33 5.06
N ASN A 63 -0.97 3.56 4.64
CA ASN A 63 -1.18 4.01 3.27
C ASN A 63 0.15 3.88 2.52
N TYR A 64 0.48 2.65 2.12
CA TYR A 64 1.66 2.44 1.28
C TYR A 64 1.52 3.25 -0.01
N PRO A 65 2.46 4.16 -0.34
CA PRO A 65 2.33 5.04 -1.51
C PRO A 65 2.34 4.31 -2.88
N ARG A 66 2.43 2.98 -2.92
CA ARG A 66 2.36 2.20 -4.18
C ARG A 66 1.52 0.93 -4.14
N LEU A 67 0.97 0.56 -2.98
CA LEU A 67 -0.07 -0.46 -2.92
C LEU A 67 -1.36 0.33 -2.70
N LYS A 68 -2.18 0.49 -3.74
CA LYS A 68 -3.56 0.95 -3.52
C LYS A 68 -4.20 -0.05 -2.54
N ALA A 69 -4.26 0.32 -1.28
CA ALA A 69 -5.00 -0.37 -0.23
C ALA A 69 -6.52 -0.38 -0.51
N GLY A 70 -6.98 0.18 -1.63
CA GLY A 70 -8.34 0.04 -2.13
C GLY A 70 -8.69 -1.34 -2.68
N ALA A 71 -7.79 -2.33 -2.62
CA ALA A 71 -8.06 -3.63 -3.22
C ALA A 71 -8.98 -4.51 -2.34
N CYS A 72 -8.96 -4.41 -1.00
CA CYS A 72 -9.85 -5.26 -0.19
C CYS A 72 -11.32 -4.83 -0.28
N GLU A 73 -11.58 -3.52 -0.31
CA GLU A 73 -12.94 -2.95 -0.23
C GLU A 73 -13.66 -2.87 -1.58
N SER A 74 -12.91 -2.71 -2.69
CA SER A 74 -13.50 -2.59 -4.04
C SER A 74 -13.81 -3.92 -4.74
N ARG A 75 -13.62 -5.06 -4.06
CA ARG A 75 -13.79 -6.41 -4.66
C ARG A 75 -15.09 -7.13 -4.30
N LEU A 76 -15.98 -6.48 -3.55
CA LEU A 76 -17.31 -6.98 -3.19
C LEU A 76 -18.44 -6.48 -4.13
N GLY A 77 -18.09 -5.85 -5.27
CA GLY A 77 -19.03 -5.38 -6.30
C GLY A 77 -18.83 -6.03 -7.67
#